data_AF-A0A8T7M490-F1
#
_entry.id   AF-A0A8T7M490-F1
#
_cell.length_a   1.000
_cell.length_b   1.000
_cell.length_c   1.000
_cell.angle_alpha   90.00
_cell.angle_beta   90.00
_cell.angle_gamma   90.00
#
_symmetry.space_group_name_H-M   'P 1'
#
loop_
_entity.id
_entity.type
_entity.pdbx_description
1 polymer ?
#
loop_
_entity_poly.entity_id
_entity_poly.type
_entity_poly.pdbx_seq_one_letter_code
_entity_poly.pdbx_strand_id
1 'polypeptide(L)'
;MNIADNFKSLLKGKSLDKVALDDLRLAKIKLEQDEKRTVTKIKDLDKQKQQAFKEGADASSQQLKVIAARKMKQLDADINNQDGMLKFTSHQIRFINGLIQFKERQAGMSRSVVSDILKKLGETELYNQIAQITAEGEFNFDKLDGVIKRMENTGLSLDSYSNEEEDVLEIVRQMDAARAVKEAGDASGLEDYYQEANQILKRKDQDKDY
;
A
#
# COMPACT_ATOMS: atom_id res chain seq x y z
N MET A 1 -15.56 2.38 -12.23
CA MET A 1 -16.13 2.81 -10.95
C MET A 1 -14.95 3.25 -10.09
N ASN A 2 -14.87 4.51 -9.69
CA ASN A 2 -13.66 5.08 -9.11
C ASN A 2 -13.57 4.67 -7.63
N ILE A 3 -12.41 4.18 -7.18
CA ILE A 3 -12.23 3.60 -5.83
C ILE A 3 -12.36 4.68 -4.74
N ALA A 4 -12.10 5.95 -5.10
CA ALA A 4 -12.44 7.11 -4.29
C ALA A 4 -13.95 7.19 -3.95
N ASP A 5 -14.82 6.70 -4.84
CA ASP A 5 -16.27 6.65 -4.61
C ASP A 5 -16.63 5.58 -3.57
N ASN A 6 -15.90 4.46 -3.51
CA ASN A 6 -16.13 3.43 -2.49
C ASN A 6 -15.79 3.96 -1.10
N PHE A 7 -14.69 4.69 -0.96
CA PHE A 7 -14.28 5.30 0.30
C PHE A 7 -15.24 6.42 0.73
N LYS A 8 -15.62 7.30 -0.20
CA LYS A 8 -16.71 8.28 0.02
C LYS A 8 -18.04 7.60 0.37
N SER A 9 -18.34 6.44 -0.22
CA SER A 9 -19.57 5.70 0.06
C SER A 9 -19.61 5.07 1.45
N LEU A 10 -18.46 4.66 1.98
CA LEU A 10 -18.30 4.14 3.34
C LEU A 10 -18.43 5.26 4.38
N LEU A 11 -17.91 6.44 4.07
CA LEU A 11 -17.82 7.56 5.01
C LEU A 11 -18.88 8.64 4.80
N LYS A 12 -19.88 8.47 3.91
CA LYS A 12 -21.00 9.38 3.52
C LYS A 12 -21.49 10.35 4.62
N GLY A 13 -20.68 11.33 5.01
CA GLY A 13 -20.92 12.15 6.21
C GLY A 13 -21.15 11.38 7.52
N LYS A 14 -20.77 10.09 7.61
CA LYS A 14 -20.97 9.28 8.82
C LYS A 14 -19.75 9.37 9.72
N SER A 15 -19.98 9.55 11.01
CA SER A 15 -18.97 9.45 12.06
C SER A 15 -18.42 8.01 12.09
N LEU A 16 -17.13 7.84 12.36
CA LEU A 16 -16.44 6.54 12.26
C LEU A 16 -17.10 5.45 13.13
N ASP A 17 -17.63 5.86 14.28
CA ASP A 17 -18.49 5.11 15.19
C ASP A 17 -19.69 4.45 14.50
N LYS A 18 -20.23 5.01 13.41
CA LYS A 18 -21.34 4.43 12.62
C LYS A 18 -20.92 3.48 11.51
N VAL A 19 -19.62 3.34 11.22
CA VAL A 19 -19.12 2.37 10.25
C VAL A 19 -18.99 1.01 10.96
N ALA A 20 -19.64 -0.03 10.46
CA ALA A 20 -19.53 -1.35 11.08
C ALA A 20 -18.14 -1.95 10.83
N LEU A 21 -17.63 -2.74 11.79
CA LEU A 21 -16.36 -3.44 11.62
C LEU A 21 -16.40 -4.38 10.40
N ASP A 22 -17.53 -5.03 10.16
CA ASP A 22 -17.72 -5.91 9.02
C ASP A 22 -17.70 -5.16 7.68
N ASP A 23 -18.18 -3.92 7.64
CA ASP A 23 -18.10 -3.06 6.44
C ASP A 23 -16.64 -2.75 6.10
N LEU A 24 -15.81 -2.46 7.11
CA LEU A 24 -14.36 -2.23 6.93
C LEU A 24 -13.65 -3.49 6.43
N ARG A 25 -13.97 -4.65 7.00
CA ARG A 25 -13.42 -5.94 6.55
C ARG A 25 -13.81 -6.26 5.11
N LEU A 26 -15.07 -6.00 4.73
CA LEU A 26 -15.54 -6.20 3.37
C LEU A 26 -14.87 -5.23 2.38
N ALA A 27 -14.66 -3.98 2.79
CA ALA A 27 -13.91 -3.01 2.00
C ALA A 27 -12.46 -3.45 1.79
N LYS A 28 -11.78 -3.94 2.83
CA LYS A 28 -10.43 -4.52 2.73
C LYS A 28 -10.37 -5.67 1.72
N ILE A 29 -11.29 -6.64 1.81
CA ILE A 29 -11.34 -7.79 0.89
C ILE A 29 -11.46 -7.32 -0.57
N LYS A 30 -12.28 -6.29 -0.83
CA LYS A 30 -12.41 -5.72 -2.19
C LYS A 30 -11.10 -5.10 -2.66
N LEU A 31 -10.44 -4.31 -1.83
CA LEU A 31 -9.14 -3.72 -2.18
C LEU A 31 -8.08 -4.79 -2.44
N GLU A 32 -8.01 -5.86 -1.63
CA GLU A 32 -7.08 -6.99 -1.85
C GLU A 32 -7.37 -7.72 -3.18
N GLN A 33 -8.63 -7.82 -3.59
CA GLN A 33 -8.98 -8.38 -4.90
C GLN A 33 -8.54 -7.47 -6.05
N ASP A 34 -8.69 -6.15 -5.89
CA ASP A 34 -8.27 -5.18 -6.90
C ASP A 34 -6.74 -5.07 -6.99
N GLU A 35 -6.04 -5.18 -5.86
CA GLU A 35 -4.58 -5.32 -5.80
C GLU A 35 -4.12 -6.54 -6.60
N LYS A 36 -4.70 -7.73 -6.34
CA LYS A 36 -4.39 -8.97 -7.08
C LYS A 36 -4.63 -8.82 -8.58
N ARG A 37 -5.73 -8.19 -9.00
CA ARG A 37 -6.03 -7.94 -10.42
C ARG A 37 -4.97 -7.04 -11.06
N THR A 38 -4.55 -5.99 -10.35
CA THR A 38 -3.54 -5.05 -10.83
C THR A 38 -2.19 -5.74 -11.00
N VAL A 39 -1.79 -6.56 -10.02
CA VAL A 39 -0.57 -7.40 -10.10
C VAL A 39 -0.61 -8.35 -11.30
N THR A 40 -1.74 -9.04 -11.53
CA THR A 40 -1.88 -9.91 -12.71
C THR A 40 -1.72 -9.12 -14.01
N LYS A 41 -2.33 -7.94 -14.10
CA LYS A 41 -2.22 -7.08 -15.27
C LYS A 41 -0.79 -6.60 -15.52
N ILE A 42 -0.06 -6.21 -14.48
CA ILE A 42 1.37 -5.86 -14.58
C ILE A 42 2.17 -7.04 -15.15
N LYS A 43 1.96 -8.26 -14.63
CA LYS A 43 2.62 -9.47 -15.12
C LYS A 43 2.34 -9.74 -16.60
N ASP A 44 1.10 -9.54 -17.04
CA ASP A 44 0.72 -9.75 -18.44
C ASP A 44 1.28 -8.67 -19.38
N LEU A 45 1.35 -7.42 -18.93
CA LEU A 45 2.03 -6.34 -19.66
C LEU A 45 3.54 -6.61 -19.78
N ASP A 46 4.18 -7.09 -18.71
CA ASP A 46 5.61 -7.42 -18.73
C ASP A 46 5.91 -8.57 -19.70
N LYS A 47 5.09 -9.64 -19.72
CA LYS A 47 5.20 -10.71 -20.73
C LYS A 47 5.07 -10.17 -22.15
N GLN A 48 4.13 -9.25 -22.40
CA GLN A 48 3.99 -8.62 -23.71
C GLN A 48 5.22 -7.76 -24.08
N LYS A 49 5.81 -7.07 -23.10
CA LYS A 49 7.03 -6.27 -23.27
C LYS A 49 8.22 -7.16 -23.62
N GLN A 50 8.37 -8.30 -22.94
CA GLN A 50 9.37 -9.33 -23.25
C GLN A 50 9.17 -9.90 -24.66
N GLN A 51 7.93 -10.14 -25.07
CA GLN A 51 7.63 -10.61 -26.42
C GLN A 51 7.97 -9.57 -27.49
N ALA A 52 7.63 -8.30 -27.26
CA ALA A 52 8.00 -7.20 -28.16
C ALA A 52 9.52 -7.05 -28.29
N PHE A 53 10.26 -7.25 -27.20
CA PHE A 53 11.72 -7.27 -27.23
C PHE A 53 12.26 -8.39 -28.12
N LYS A 54 11.75 -9.62 -27.98
CA LYS A 54 12.13 -10.76 -28.84
C LYS A 54 11.84 -10.48 -30.31
N GLU A 55 10.62 -10.01 -30.62
CA GLU A 55 10.23 -9.60 -31.98
C GLU A 55 11.19 -8.57 -32.59
N GLY A 56 11.63 -7.59 -31.80
CA GLY A 56 12.60 -6.58 -32.22
C GLY A 56 14.02 -7.15 -32.38
N ALA A 57 14.45 -8.05 -31.51
CA ALA A 57 15.77 -8.67 -31.58
C ALA A 57 15.91 -9.54 -32.85
N ASP A 58 14.86 -10.29 -33.18
CA ASP A 58 14.83 -11.22 -34.32
C ASP A 58 14.48 -10.54 -35.66
N ALA A 59 14.10 -9.26 -35.64
CA ALA A 59 13.68 -8.52 -36.82
C ALA A 59 14.82 -8.31 -37.84
N SER A 60 14.56 -8.66 -39.10
CA SER A 60 15.51 -8.52 -40.21
C SER A 60 15.70 -7.09 -40.71
N SER A 61 14.76 -6.18 -40.44
CA SER A 61 14.80 -4.80 -40.91
C SER A 61 14.80 -3.78 -39.77
N GLN A 62 15.49 -2.66 -39.97
CA GLN A 62 15.56 -1.58 -38.99
C GLN A 62 14.18 -0.99 -38.64
N GLN A 63 13.27 -0.93 -39.62
CA GLN A 63 11.92 -0.41 -39.41
C GLN A 63 11.11 -1.28 -38.44
N LEU A 64 11.23 -2.61 -38.55
CA LEU A 64 10.57 -3.55 -37.62
C LEU A 64 11.15 -3.44 -36.21
N LYS A 65 12.47 -3.25 -36.07
CA LYS A 65 13.13 -2.96 -34.77
C LYS A 65 12.56 -1.70 -34.11
N VAL A 66 12.36 -0.64 -34.89
CA VAL A 66 11.78 0.62 -34.38
C VAL A 66 10.33 0.45 -33.92
N ILE A 67 9.53 -0.35 -34.64
CA ILE A 67 8.14 -0.65 -34.24
C ILE A 67 8.12 -1.40 -32.90
N ALA A 68 8.95 -2.44 -32.76
CA ALA A 68 9.09 -3.19 -31.52
C ALA A 68 9.53 -2.30 -30.34
N ALA A 69 10.52 -1.43 -30.56
CA ALA A 69 10.99 -0.50 -29.53
C ALA A 69 9.89 0.50 -29.09
N ARG A 70 9.06 1.01 -30.01
CA ARG A 70 7.91 1.86 -29.66
C ARG A 70 6.88 1.12 -28.82
N LYS A 71 6.56 -0.12 -29.19
CA LYS A 71 5.65 -1.00 -28.42
C LYS A 71 6.19 -1.27 -27.02
N MET A 72 7.48 -1.54 -26.87
CA MET A 72 8.12 -1.69 -25.55
C MET A 72 7.96 -0.42 -24.69
N LYS A 73 8.21 0.76 -25.26
CA LYS A 73 8.07 2.03 -24.54
C LYS A 73 6.63 2.30 -24.09
N GLN A 74 5.65 1.96 -24.93
CA GLN A 74 4.25 2.07 -24.56
C GLN A 74 3.88 1.12 -23.41
N LEU A 75 4.26 -0.16 -23.52
CA LEU A 75 4.01 -1.16 -22.48
C LEU A 75 4.69 -0.80 -21.15
N ASP A 76 5.88 -0.22 -21.21
CA ASP A 76 6.58 0.28 -20.03
C ASP A 76 5.82 1.43 -19.32
N ALA A 77 5.31 2.39 -20.09
CA ALA A 77 4.48 3.45 -19.55
C ALA A 77 3.18 2.90 -18.91
N ASP A 78 2.56 1.90 -19.55
CA ASP A 78 1.37 1.24 -19.01
C ASP A 78 1.67 0.49 -17.69
N ILE A 79 2.82 -0.19 -17.59
CA ILE A 79 3.28 -0.83 -16.35
C ILE A 79 3.47 0.22 -15.25
N ASN A 80 4.20 1.30 -15.53
CA ASN A 80 4.44 2.37 -14.54
C ASN A 80 3.12 2.99 -14.04
N ASN A 81 2.13 3.15 -14.92
CA ASN A 81 0.79 3.62 -14.55
C ASN A 81 0.06 2.61 -13.64
N GLN A 82 0.17 1.30 -13.92
CA GLN A 82 -0.40 0.28 -13.04
C GLN A 82 0.32 0.21 -11.69
N ASP A 83 1.64 0.38 -11.66
CA ASP A 83 2.42 0.43 -10.42
C ASP A 83 1.99 1.59 -9.52
N GLY A 84 1.74 2.78 -10.10
CA GLY A 84 1.17 3.91 -9.36
C GLY A 84 -0.20 3.58 -8.73
N MET A 85 -1.07 2.87 -9.46
CA MET A 85 -2.37 2.42 -8.92
C MET A 85 -2.22 1.32 -7.86
N LEU A 86 -1.21 0.46 -8.02
CA LEU A 86 -0.91 -0.59 -7.04
C LEU A 86 -0.47 0.03 -5.72
N LYS A 87 0.49 0.98 -5.76
CA LYS A 87 0.91 1.76 -4.58
C LYS A 87 -0.30 2.41 -3.90
N PHE A 88 -1.17 3.07 -4.67
CA PHE A 88 -2.40 3.66 -4.14
C PHE A 88 -3.27 2.66 -3.38
N THR A 89 -3.51 1.50 -3.99
CA THR A 89 -4.36 0.46 -3.43
C THR A 89 -3.75 -0.10 -2.14
N SER A 90 -2.43 -0.34 -2.11
CA SER A 90 -1.74 -0.82 -0.92
C SER A 90 -1.77 0.21 0.24
N HIS A 91 -1.70 1.51 -0.04
CA HIS A 91 -1.89 2.57 0.96
C HIS A 91 -3.32 2.51 1.55
N GLN A 92 -4.33 2.35 0.69
CA GLN A 92 -5.73 2.24 1.14
C GLN A 92 -5.99 1.00 2.01
N ILE A 93 -5.40 -0.16 1.65
CA ILE A 93 -5.48 -1.38 2.46
C ILE A 93 -4.92 -1.14 3.86
N ARG A 94 -3.75 -0.49 3.96
CA ARG A 94 -3.13 -0.16 5.25
C ARG A 94 -3.98 0.79 6.08
N PHE A 95 -4.51 1.84 5.46
CA PHE A 95 -5.43 2.74 6.15
C PHE A 95 -6.66 2.00 6.71
N ILE A 96 -7.30 1.14 5.91
CA ILE A 96 -8.44 0.33 6.37
C ILE A 96 -8.03 -0.63 7.50
N ASN A 97 -6.85 -1.24 7.43
CA ASN A 97 -6.31 -2.05 8.52
C ASN A 97 -6.19 -1.25 9.82
N GLY A 98 -5.71 -0.01 9.76
CA GLY A 98 -5.68 0.89 10.92
C GLY A 98 -7.05 1.15 11.53
N LEU A 99 -8.06 1.40 10.68
CA LEU A 99 -9.43 1.59 11.15
C LEU A 99 -10.02 0.33 11.80
N ILE A 100 -9.72 -0.85 11.25
CA ILE A 100 -10.12 -2.14 11.81
C ILE A 100 -9.51 -2.30 13.21
N GLN A 101 -8.19 -2.09 13.34
CA GLN A 101 -7.49 -2.20 14.62
C GLN A 101 -8.04 -1.20 15.65
N PHE A 102 -8.31 0.04 15.23
CA PHE A 102 -8.91 1.04 16.11
C PHE A 102 -10.27 0.59 16.65
N LYS A 103 -11.15 0.09 15.77
CA LYS A 103 -12.47 -0.45 16.15
C LYS A 103 -12.37 -1.65 17.08
N GLU A 104 -11.43 -2.56 16.83
CA GLU A 104 -11.20 -3.73 17.68
C GLU A 104 -10.68 -3.33 19.07
N ARG A 105 -9.75 -2.37 19.15
CA ARG A 105 -9.29 -1.79 20.42
C ARG A 105 -10.42 -1.07 21.16
N GLN A 106 -11.25 -0.31 20.45
CA GLN A 106 -12.41 0.37 21.05
C GLN A 106 -13.41 -0.62 21.64
N ALA A 107 -13.63 -1.77 20.99
CA ALA A 107 -14.49 -2.82 21.52
C ALA A 107 -13.90 -3.52 22.76
N GLY A 108 -12.57 -3.61 22.86
CA GLY A 108 -11.84 -4.20 23.99
C GLY A 108 -11.57 -3.24 25.17
N MET A 109 -11.61 -1.93 24.96
CA MET A 109 -11.40 -0.92 26.02
C MET A 109 -12.64 -0.84 26.90
N SER A 110 -12.52 -1.27 28.16
CA SER A 110 -13.57 -1.16 29.16
C SER A 110 -14.04 0.30 29.33
N ARG A 111 -15.34 0.49 29.58
CA ARG A 111 -16.01 1.80 29.78
C ARG A 111 -15.38 2.60 30.94
N SER A 112 -14.28 3.29 30.69
CA SER A 112 -13.74 4.30 31.60
C SER A 112 -14.04 5.69 31.03
N VAL A 113 -14.22 6.68 31.90
CA VAL A 113 -14.46 8.08 31.50
C VAL A 113 -13.31 8.64 30.64
N VAL A 114 -12.09 8.11 30.82
CA VAL A 114 -10.91 8.43 29.99
C VAL A 114 -11.06 7.85 28.58
N SER A 115 -11.63 6.64 28.44
CA SER A 115 -11.96 6.04 27.15
C SER A 115 -12.96 6.89 26.35
N ASP A 116 -13.97 7.46 27.02
CA ASP A 116 -14.97 8.32 26.37
C ASP A 116 -14.41 9.69 25.92
N ILE A 117 -13.42 10.24 26.64
CA ILE A 117 -12.72 11.49 26.26
C ILE A 117 -11.77 11.24 25.10
N LEU A 118 -10.96 10.17 25.16
CA LEU A 118 -10.05 9.77 24.08
C LEU A 118 -10.81 9.39 22.79
N LYS A 119 -11.95 8.73 22.94
CA LYS A 119 -12.87 8.41 21.83
C LYS A 119 -13.33 9.66 21.09
N LYS A 120 -13.78 10.70 21.81
CA LYS A 120 -14.27 11.95 21.21
C LYS A 120 -13.16 12.79 20.57
N LEU A 121 -11.97 12.81 21.17
CA LEU A 121 -10.80 13.49 20.62
C LEU A 121 -10.35 12.83 19.30
N GLY A 122 -10.17 11.51 19.29
CA GLY A 122 -9.80 10.77 18.08
C GLY A 122 -10.87 10.83 16.98
N GLU A 123 -12.16 10.75 17.32
CA GLU A 123 -13.26 10.80 16.34
C GLU A 123 -13.37 12.17 15.66
N THR A 124 -13.18 13.27 16.40
CA THR A 124 -13.27 14.64 15.85
C THR A 124 -12.09 14.95 14.93
N GLU A 125 -10.88 14.55 15.34
CA GLU A 125 -9.67 14.77 14.56
C GLU A 125 -9.69 13.93 13.27
N LEU A 126 -10.05 12.65 13.37
CA LEU A 126 -10.16 11.74 12.24
C LEU A 126 -11.24 12.19 11.24
N TYR A 127 -12.40 12.67 11.74
CA TYR A 127 -13.47 13.18 10.90
C TYR A 127 -13.04 14.40 10.08
N ASN A 128 -12.40 15.38 10.73
CA ASN A 128 -11.91 16.58 10.05
C ASN A 128 -10.84 16.24 9.01
N GLN A 129 -10.00 15.24 9.29
CA GLN A 129 -8.94 14.76 8.41
C GLN A 129 -9.49 14.01 7.18
N ILE A 130 -10.45 13.10 7.38
CA ILE A 130 -11.15 12.41 6.30
C ILE A 130 -11.92 13.40 5.43
N ALA A 131 -12.60 14.39 6.04
CA ALA A 131 -13.31 15.44 5.32
C ALA A 131 -12.36 16.28 4.45
N GLN A 132 -11.17 16.60 4.94
CA GLN A 132 -10.16 17.37 4.19
C GLN A 132 -9.62 16.60 2.97
N ILE A 133 -9.44 15.29 3.06
CA ILE A 133 -9.02 14.45 1.91
C ILE A 133 -10.15 14.26 0.90
N THR A 134 -11.41 14.17 1.37
CA THR A 134 -12.55 13.87 0.50
C THR A 134 -13.21 15.09 -0.15
N ALA A 135 -13.02 16.30 0.41
CA ALA A 135 -13.63 17.54 -0.06
C ALA A 135 -13.10 18.04 -1.41
N GLU A 136 -11.84 17.74 -1.78
CA GLU A 136 -11.21 18.32 -2.97
C GLU A 136 -11.42 17.50 -4.26
N GLY A 137 -12.18 16.41 -4.23
CA GLY A 137 -12.48 15.60 -5.43
C GLY A 137 -11.30 14.75 -5.94
N GLU A 138 -10.06 15.12 -5.62
CA GLU A 138 -8.86 14.34 -5.88
C GLU A 138 -8.27 13.81 -4.57
N PHE A 139 -8.16 12.48 -4.49
CA PHE A 139 -7.55 11.81 -3.36
C PHE A 139 -6.03 11.90 -3.50
N ASN A 140 -5.39 12.77 -2.71
CA ASN A 140 -3.96 13.05 -2.79
C ASN A 140 -3.17 12.15 -1.82
N PHE A 141 -2.15 11.47 -2.34
CA PHE A 141 -1.26 10.57 -1.60
C PHE A 141 -0.56 11.24 -0.42
N ASP A 142 0.04 12.42 -0.63
CA ASP A 142 0.74 13.18 0.42
C ASP A 142 -0.21 13.55 1.57
N LYS A 143 -1.49 13.80 1.24
CA LYS A 143 -2.52 14.08 2.24
C LYS A 143 -2.93 12.84 3.01
N LEU A 144 -3.06 11.68 2.35
CA LEU A 144 -3.34 10.40 3.01
C LEU A 144 -2.18 10.02 3.95
N ASP A 145 -0.94 10.11 3.47
CA ASP A 145 0.26 9.84 4.27
C ASP A 145 0.34 10.80 5.46
N GLY A 146 -0.02 12.08 5.27
CA GLY A 146 -0.13 13.05 6.35
C GLY A 146 -1.22 12.72 7.37
N VAL A 147 -2.31 12.05 6.98
CA VAL A 147 -3.35 11.58 7.91
C VAL A 147 -2.89 10.33 8.65
N ILE A 148 -2.27 9.38 7.96
CA ILE A 148 -1.67 8.18 8.57
C ILE A 148 -0.64 8.60 9.63
N LYS A 149 0.31 9.48 9.29
CA LYS A 149 1.32 10.05 10.21
C LYS A 149 0.74 10.80 11.40
N ARG A 150 -0.42 11.46 11.25
CA ARG A 150 -1.06 12.18 12.36
C ARG A 150 -1.88 11.27 13.27
N MET A 151 -2.52 10.24 12.71
CA MET A 151 -3.15 9.19 13.51
C MET A 151 -2.12 8.48 14.39
N GLU A 152 -0.93 8.21 13.87
CA GLU A 152 0.20 7.66 14.64
C GLU A 152 0.52 8.48 15.90
N ASN A 153 0.55 9.81 15.78
CA ASN A 153 0.86 10.72 16.89
C ASN A 153 -0.22 10.76 17.98
N THR A 154 -1.44 10.30 17.70
CA THR A 154 -2.54 10.23 18.68
C THR A 154 -2.53 8.93 19.52
N GLY A 155 -1.49 8.11 19.41
CA GLY A 155 -1.38 6.83 20.13
C GLY A 155 -2.09 5.66 19.42
N LEU A 156 -2.67 5.91 18.25
CA LEU A 156 -3.06 4.87 17.31
C LEU A 156 -1.80 4.47 16.55
N SER A 157 -1.01 3.52 17.08
CA SER A 157 0.16 3.02 16.36
C SER A 157 -0.30 2.39 15.03
N LEU A 158 -0.23 3.20 13.98
CA LEU A 158 -0.35 2.89 12.58
C LEU A 158 1.08 2.94 12.05
N ASP A 159 1.95 2.03 12.47
CA ASP A 159 3.41 1.99 12.19
C ASP A 159 3.96 3.04 11.21
N SER A 160 4.73 4.01 11.71
CA SER A 160 5.24 5.16 10.95
C SER A 160 5.88 4.82 9.60
N TYR A 161 5.28 5.35 8.53
CA TYR A 161 5.67 5.09 7.13
C TYR A 161 6.49 6.22 6.50
N SER A 162 7.17 7.07 7.29
CA SER A 162 7.90 8.23 6.74
C SER A 162 8.99 7.90 5.72
N ASN A 163 9.46 6.64 5.63
CA ASN A 163 10.47 6.14 4.68
C ASN A 163 10.04 4.85 3.96
N GLU A 164 8.73 4.63 3.74
CA GLU A 164 8.23 3.35 3.20
C GLU A 164 8.90 2.91 1.89
N GLU A 165 9.07 3.81 0.91
CA GLU A 165 9.72 3.44 -0.35
C GLU A 165 11.16 2.98 -0.15
N GLU A 166 11.90 3.59 0.78
CA GLU A 166 13.27 3.21 1.08
C GLU A 166 13.32 1.83 1.76
N ASP A 167 12.46 1.59 2.75
CA ASP A 167 12.36 0.30 3.43
C ASP A 167 11.94 -0.82 2.49
N VAL A 168 10.95 -0.56 1.62
CA VAL A 168 10.48 -1.53 0.63
C VAL A 168 11.61 -1.87 -0.34
N LEU A 169 12.38 -0.89 -0.79
CA LEU A 169 13.54 -1.15 -1.65
C LEU A 169 14.65 -1.92 -0.92
N GLU A 170 14.90 -1.63 0.36
CA GLU A 170 15.87 -2.39 1.17
C GLU A 170 15.41 -3.84 1.35
N ILE A 171 14.14 -4.08 1.65
CA ILE A 171 13.53 -5.42 1.74
C ILE A 171 13.59 -6.16 0.39
N VAL A 172 13.32 -5.48 -0.73
CA VAL A 172 13.44 -6.07 -2.07
C VAL A 172 14.88 -6.52 -2.34
N ARG A 173 15.88 -5.72 -1.95
CA ARG A 173 17.29 -6.14 -2.08
C ARG A 173 17.58 -7.42 -1.29
N GLN A 174 17.01 -7.56 -0.09
CA GLN A 174 17.14 -8.78 0.70
C GLN A 174 16.50 -9.99 0.00
N MET A 175 15.34 -9.79 -0.64
CA MET A 175 14.67 -10.83 -1.43
C MET A 175 15.49 -11.23 -2.66
N ASP A 176 16.11 -10.29 -3.36
CA ASP A 176 16.96 -10.55 -4.52
C ASP A 176 18.24 -11.29 -4.14
N ALA A 177 18.88 -10.91 -3.02
CA ALA A 177 20.05 -11.59 -2.47
C ALA A 177 19.71 -13.04 -2.05
N ALA A 178 18.60 -13.21 -1.33
CA ALA A 178 18.04 -14.51 -0.96
C ALA A 178 17.78 -15.41 -2.18
N ARG A 179 17.25 -14.83 -3.26
CA ARG A 179 17.02 -15.54 -4.52
C ARG A 179 18.33 -16.00 -5.17
N ALA A 180 19.34 -15.13 -5.26
CA ALA A 180 20.64 -15.47 -5.84
C ALA A 180 21.33 -16.62 -5.10
N VAL A 181 21.28 -16.61 -3.76
CA VAL A 181 21.84 -17.65 -2.89
C VAL A 181 21.09 -18.99 -3.05
N LYS A 182 19.76 -18.93 -3.17
CA LYS A 182 18.94 -20.11 -3.49
C LYS A 182 19.26 -20.70 -4.88
N GLU A 183 19.45 -19.86 -5.89
CA GLU A 183 19.83 -20.29 -7.25
C GLU A 183 21.25 -20.90 -7.29
N ALA A 184 22.13 -20.50 -6.38
CA ALA A 184 23.47 -21.08 -6.20
C ALA A 184 23.48 -22.41 -5.42
N GLY A 185 22.34 -22.87 -4.90
CA GLY A 185 22.20 -24.15 -4.19
C GLY A 185 22.55 -24.11 -2.70
N ASP A 186 22.79 -22.92 -2.14
CA ASP A 186 23.06 -22.75 -0.71
C ASP A 186 21.81 -22.25 0.01
N ALA A 187 20.98 -23.16 0.50
CA ALA A 187 19.75 -22.79 1.22
C ALA A 187 20.00 -22.25 2.64
N SER A 188 21.25 -22.29 3.14
CA SER A 188 21.55 -21.93 4.54
C SER A 188 21.58 -20.42 4.80
N GLY A 189 21.88 -19.61 3.77
CA GLY A 189 21.88 -18.15 3.86
C GLY A 189 20.49 -17.49 3.76
N LEU A 190 19.42 -18.25 3.51
CA LEU A 190 18.05 -17.70 3.39
C LEU A 190 17.53 -17.11 4.69
N GLU A 191 17.87 -17.73 5.82
CA GLU A 191 17.43 -17.27 7.14
C GLU A 191 18.04 -15.92 7.48
N ASP A 192 19.32 -15.70 7.15
CA ASP A 192 20.02 -14.43 7.44
C ASP A 192 19.36 -13.25 6.73
N TYR A 193 19.02 -13.38 5.44
CA TYR A 193 18.31 -12.34 4.69
C TYR A 193 16.88 -12.11 5.20
N TYR A 194 16.21 -13.16 5.68
CA TYR A 194 14.90 -13.01 6.34
C TYR A 194 15.02 -12.27 7.67
N GLN A 195 16.06 -12.54 8.45
CA GLN A 195 16.34 -11.83 9.71
C GLN A 195 16.69 -10.36 9.45
N GLU A 196 17.49 -10.06 8.43
CA GLU A 196 17.77 -8.67 8.03
C GLU A 196 16.51 -7.93 7.58
N ALA A 197 15.65 -8.56 6.78
CA ALA A 197 14.34 -8.00 6.42
C ALA A 197 13.48 -7.72 7.66
N ASN A 198 13.45 -8.63 8.63
CA ASN A 198 12.76 -8.41 9.90
C ASN A 198 13.37 -7.30 10.75
N GLN A 199 14.69 -7.10 10.69
CA GLN A 199 15.33 -5.98 11.38
C GLN A 199 14.91 -4.65 10.76
N ILE A 200 14.83 -4.53 9.43
CA ILE A 200 14.32 -3.32 8.76
C ILE A 200 12.90 -3.00 9.23
N LEU A 201 12.03 -4.02 9.30
CA LEU A 201 10.68 -3.89 9.84
C LEU A 201 10.65 -3.45 11.32
N LYS A 202 11.66 -3.81 12.12
CA LYS A 202 11.76 -3.53 13.56
C LYS A 202 12.54 -2.27 13.94
N ARG A 203 13.46 -1.76 13.09
CA ARG A 203 14.28 -0.55 13.36
C ARG A 203 13.41 0.64 13.80
N LYS A 204 12.14 0.65 13.41
CA LYS A 204 11.17 1.71 13.68
C LYS A 204 10.42 1.64 15.01
N ASP A 205 10.56 0.55 15.76
CA ASP A 205 10.03 0.49 17.13
C ASP A 205 10.93 1.24 18.13
N GLN A 206 12.19 1.51 17.78
CA GLN A 206 13.20 2.08 18.70
C GLN A 206 13.33 3.62 18.63
N ASP A 207 12.89 4.27 17.56
CA ASP A 207 12.92 5.74 17.44
C ASP A 207 11.76 6.45 18.15
N LYS A 208 10.93 5.72 18.91
CA LYS A 208 9.78 6.27 19.67
C LYS A 208 10.05 6.53 21.15
N ASP A 209 11.29 6.32 21.63
CA ASP A 209 11.67 6.44 23.05
C ASP A 209 12.45 7.73 23.41
N TYR A 210 12.39 8.78 22.58
CA TYR A 210 13.00 10.09 22.88
C TYR A 210 12.02 11.27 22.77
#